data_AF-A0A940MY95-F1
#
_entry.id   AF-A0A940MY95-F1
#
_cell.length_a   1.000
_cell.length_b   1.000
_cell.length_c   1.000
_cell.angle_alpha   90.00
_cell.angle_beta   90.00
_cell.angle_gamma   90.00
#
_symmetry.space_group_name_H-M   'P 1'
#
loop_
_entity.id
_entity.type
_entity.pdbx_description
1 polymer ?
#
loop_
_entity_poly.entity_id
_entity_poly.type
_entity_poly.pdbx_seq_one_letter_code
_entity_poly.pdbx_strand_id
1 'polypeptide(L)'
;MHDLRFTQHAETRMRQRGYRNADVSLVLSVATRVADDAFFLSDKDAAREIQRRRHEIQQLERLRGTKLIVECENVITLYHSDQKLSRPASSKRRRSS
;
A
#
# COMPACT_ATOMS: atom_id res chain seq x y z
N MET A 1 -7.13 7.22 -7.97
CA MET A 1 -7.00 6.30 -9.12
C MET A 1 -7.21 7.13 -10.37
N HIS A 2 -6.24 7.16 -11.28
CA HIS A 2 -6.42 7.83 -12.57
C HIS A 2 -6.91 6.80 -13.58
N ASP A 3 -8.17 6.93 -14.01
CA ASP A 3 -8.77 6.05 -15.03
C ASP A 3 -8.34 6.50 -16.43
N LEU A 4 -7.08 6.19 -16.80
CA LEU A 4 -6.61 6.33 -18.17
C LEU A 4 -6.90 5.05 -18.95
N ARG A 5 -7.43 5.20 -20.17
CA ARG A 5 -7.61 4.09 -21.12
C ARG A 5 -6.36 3.96 -21.99
N PHE A 6 -5.86 2.74 -22.12
CA PHE A 6 -4.75 2.47 -23.03
C PHE A 6 -5.27 2.27 -24.46
N THR A 7 -4.63 2.91 -25.43
CA THR A 7 -4.77 2.53 -26.83
C THR A 7 -3.94 1.29 -27.12
N GLN A 8 -4.31 0.50 -28.13
CA GLN A 8 -3.53 -0.67 -28.54
C GLN A 8 -2.08 -0.31 -28.89
N HIS A 9 -1.86 0.83 -29.56
CA HIS A 9 -0.53 1.33 -29.88
C HIS A 9 0.31 1.60 -28.61
N ALA A 10 -0.29 2.21 -27.60
CA ALA A 10 0.38 2.49 -26.33
C ALA A 10 0.74 1.19 -25.60
N GLU A 11 -0.18 0.23 -25.49
CA GLU A 11 0.11 -1.06 -24.83
C GLU A 11 1.25 -1.82 -25.52
N THR A 12 1.23 -1.91 -26.85
CA THR A 12 2.30 -2.58 -27.61
C THR A 12 3.64 -1.89 -27.37
N ARG A 13 3.70 -0.57 -27.46
CA ARG A 13 4.93 0.22 -27.24
C ARG A 13 5.45 0.11 -25.81
N MET A 14 4.56 0.09 -24.81
CA MET A 14 4.91 -0.08 -23.41
C MET A 14 5.56 -1.44 -23.18
N ARG A 15 4.92 -2.52 -23.66
CA ARG A 15 5.43 -3.89 -23.53
C ARG A 15 6.78 -4.06 -24.23
N GLN A 16 6.96 -3.49 -25.41
CA GLN A 16 8.25 -3.48 -26.13
C GLN A 16 9.38 -2.81 -25.34
N ARG A 17 9.03 -1.87 -24.45
CA ARG A 17 9.97 -1.16 -23.58
C ARG A 17 10.03 -1.73 -22.16
N GLY A 18 9.39 -2.88 -21.93
CA GLY A 18 9.40 -3.56 -20.64
C GLY A 18 8.45 -3.00 -19.58
N TYR A 19 7.55 -2.06 -19.94
CA TYR A 19 6.57 -1.51 -19.00
C TYR A 19 5.29 -2.35 -18.94
N ARG A 20 4.73 -2.42 -17.74
CA ARG A 20 3.43 -3.03 -17.42
C ARG A 20 2.38 -1.96 -17.16
N ASN A 21 1.10 -2.32 -17.29
CA ASN A 21 0.00 -1.39 -16.99
C ASN A 21 0.05 -0.90 -15.52
N ALA A 22 0.48 -1.74 -14.59
CA ALA A 22 0.68 -1.36 -13.18
C ALA A 22 1.77 -0.27 -13.00
N ASP A 23 2.77 -0.22 -13.88
CA ASP A 23 3.84 0.79 -13.80
C ASP A 23 3.30 2.19 -14.12
N VAL A 24 2.33 2.29 -15.05
CA VAL A 24 1.70 3.57 -15.38
C VAL A 24 0.86 4.08 -14.21
N SER A 25 0.08 3.21 -13.57
CA SER A 25 -0.66 3.58 -12.36
C SER A 25 0.28 4.08 -11.25
N LEU A 26 1.45 3.43 -11.11
CA LEU A 26 2.46 3.83 -10.16
C LEU A 26 3.05 5.21 -10.50
N VAL A 27 3.48 5.42 -11.74
CA VAL A 27 4.02 6.70 -12.22
C VAL A 27 3.00 7.81 -11.99
N LEU A 28 1.74 7.63 -12.39
CA LEU A 28 0.69 8.64 -12.20
C LEU A 28 0.44 8.98 -10.73
N SER A 29 0.62 8.04 -9.82
CA SER A 29 0.40 8.27 -8.38
C SER A 29 1.49 9.11 -7.71
N VAL A 30 2.67 9.26 -8.32
CA VAL A 30 3.83 9.89 -7.67
C VAL A 30 4.65 10.86 -8.52
N ALA A 31 4.48 10.83 -9.84
CA ALA A 31 5.19 11.70 -10.77
C ALA A 31 4.68 13.13 -10.68
N THR A 32 5.57 14.07 -11.01
CA THR A 32 5.21 15.48 -11.13
C THR A 32 4.56 15.75 -12.49
N ARG A 33 3.45 16.49 -12.51
CA ARG A 33 2.87 16.99 -13.76
C ARG A 33 3.73 18.13 -14.29
N VAL A 34 4.26 17.97 -15.50
CA VAL A 34 5.19 18.94 -16.13
C VAL A 34 4.55 19.72 -17.28
N ALA A 35 3.43 19.22 -17.81
CA ALA A 35 2.57 19.92 -18.76
C ALA A 35 1.11 19.45 -18.59
N ASP A 36 0.19 20.01 -19.37
CA ASP A 36 -1.22 19.63 -19.30
C ASP A 36 -1.46 18.15 -19.62
N ASP A 37 -0.66 17.57 -20.50
CA ASP A 37 -0.78 16.18 -20.97
C ASP A 37 0.41 15.30 -20.57
N ALA A 38 1.36 15.82 -19.79
CA ALA A 38 2.62 15.15 -19.50
C ALA A 38 2.93 15.07 -17.99
N PHE A 39 3.33 13.86 -17.59
CA PHE A 39 3.84 13.55 -16.25
C PHE A 39 5.27 13.04 -16.37
N PHE A 40 6.12 13.45 -15.43
CA PHE A 40 7.52 13.03 -15.39
C PHE A 40 7.88 12.55 -13.99
N LEU A 41 8.37 11.31 -13.92
CA LEU A 41 8.93 10.76 -12.69
C LEU A 41 10.40 11.17 -12.62
N SER A 42 10.67 12.31 -11.96
CA SER A 42 12.04 12.79 -11.78
C SER A 42 12.82 11.91 -10.79
N ASP A 43 14.15 12.01 -10.81
CA ASP A 43 15.01 11.35 -9.81
C ASP A 43 14.64 11.77 -8.38
N LYS A 44 14.25 13.04 -8.18
CA LYS A 44 13.80 13.56 -6.90
C LYS A 44 12.50 12.90 -6.45
N ASP A 45 11.53 12.72 -7.35
CA ASP A 45 10.29 12.02 -7.05
C ASP A 45 10.57 10.56 -6.72
N ALA A 46 11.37 9.88 -7.55
CA ALA A 46 11.75 8.49 -7.32
C ALA A 46 12.45 8.31 -5.95
N ALA A 47 13.45 9.16 -5.64
CA ALA A 47 14.16 9.11 -4.37
C ALA A 47 13.23 9.31 -3.16
N ARG A 48 12.33 10.31 -3.23
CA ARG A 48 11.33 10.58 -2.19
C ARG A 48 10.44 9.36 -1.94
N GLU A 49 9.90 8.76 -2.99
CA GLU A 49 8.97 7.63 -2.87
C GLU A 49 9.66 6.34 -2.45
N ILE A 50 10.89 6.11 -2.92
CA ILE A 50 11.72 5.00 -2.47
C ILE A 50 11.99 5.13 -0.97
N GLN A 51 12.39 6.31 -0.50
CA GLN A 51 12.64 6.55 0.91
C GLN A 51 11.36 6.33 1.74
N ARG A 52 10.23 6.87 1.29
CA ARG A 52 8.92 6.71 1.95
C ARG A 52 8.55 5.23 2.10
N ARG A 53 8.66 4.46 1.01
CA ARG A 53 8.33 3.02 1.00
C ARG A 53 9.31 2.20 1.82
N ARG A 54 10.60 2.55 1.83
CA ARG A 54 11.58 1.90 2.71
C ARG A 54 11.24 2.12 4.17
N HIS A 55 10.85 3.33 4.54
CA HIS A 55 10.40 3.61 5.91
C HIS A 55 9.13 2.82 6.26
N GLU A 56 8.16 2.75 5.35
CA GLU A 56 6.95 1.94 5.52
C GLU A 56 7.28 0.45 5.70
N ILE A 57 8.20 -0.10 4.88
CA ILE A 57 8.68 -1.48 5.01
C ILE A 57 9.33 -1.68 6.40
N GLN A 58 10.19 -0.77 6.85
CA GLN A 58 10.81 -0.85 8.17
C GLN A 58 9.77 -0.81 9.30
N GLN A 59 8.74 0.04 9.17
CA GLN A 59 7.64 0.09 10.12
C GLN A 59 6.87 -1.25 10.14
N LEU A 60 6.57 -1.81 8.97
CA LEU A 60 5.89 -3.10 8.85
C LEU A 60 6.74 -4.26 9.41
N GLU A 61 8.06 -4.22 9.23
CA GLU A 61 8.98 -5.19 9.83
C GLU A 61 8.96 -5.10 11.36
N ARG A 62 9.07 -3.89 11.92
CA ARG A 62 8.97 -3.66 13.37
C ARG A 62 7.62 -4.10 13.94
N LEU A 63 6.54 -3.86 13.18
CA LEU A 63 5.17 -4.17 13.59
C LEU A 63 4.76 -5.61 13.25
N ARG A 64 5.58 -6.37 12.53
CA ARG A 64 5.29 -7.77 12.19
C ARG A 64 5.03 -8.56 13.46
N GLY A 65 3.93 -9.32 13.50
CA GLY A 65 3.53 -10.08 14.69
C GLY A 65 2.79 -9.25 15.76
N THR A 66 2.53 -7.97 15.53
CA THR A 66 1.73 -7.14 16.43
C THR A 66 0.24 -7.41 16.28
N LYS A 67 -0.46 -7.63 17.39
CA LYS A 67 -1.90 -7.76 17.45
C LYS A 67 -2.51 -6.50 18.07
N LEU A 68 -3.44 -5.89 17.34
CA LEU A 68 -4.24 -4.75 17.76
C LEU A 68 -5.66 -5.22 18.11
N ILE A 69 -6.11 -4.97 19.33
CA ILE A 69 -7.48 -5.22 19.76
C ILE A 69 -8.25 -3.91 19.70
N VAL A 70 -9.34 -3.89 18.93
CA VAL A 70 -10.24 -2.74 18.79
C VAL A 70 -11.64 -3.12 19.24
N GLU A 71 -12.37 -2.16 19.81
CA GLU A 71 -13.79 -2.25 20.13
C GLU A 71 -14.49 -0.98 19.64
N CYS A 72 -15.47 -1.15 18.74
CA CYS A 72 -16.05 -0.05 17.95
C CYS A 72 -14.95 0.74 17.22
N GLU A 73 -14.71 1.99 17.62
CA GLU A 73 -13.69 2.89 17.04
C GLU A 73 -12.49 3.09 17.99
N ASN A 74 -12.47 2.39 19.13
CA ASN A 74 -11.45 2.55 20.15
C ASN A 74 -10.40 1.45 20.09
N VAL A 75 -9.13 1.85 20.22
CA VAL A 75 -8.03 0.91 20.46
C VAL A 75 -8.03 0.51 21.94
N ILE A 76 -8.21 -0.79 22.20
CA ILE A 76 -8.20 -1.33 23.56
C ILE A 76 -6.79 -1.69 23.99
N THR A 77 -6.03 -2.42 23.15
CA THR A 77 -4.63 -2.78 23.44
C THR A 77 -3.85 -3.19 22.19
N LEU A 78 -2.52 -3.14 22.28
CA LEU A 78 -1.58 -3.56 21.25
C LEU A 78 -0.40 -4.32 21.88
N TYR A 79 -0.07 -5.49 21.35
CA TYR A 79 1.02 -6.33 21.87
C TYR A 79 1.60 -7.26 20.80
N HIS A 80 2.84 -7.74 20.98
CA HIS A 80 3.44 -8.75 20.09
C HIS A 80 2.87 -10.14 20.39
N SER A 81 2.51 -10.90 19.36
CA SER A 81 1.95 -12.24 19.50
C SER A 81 2.67 -13.25 18.61
N ASP A 82 3.23 -14.29 19.23
CA ASP A 82 3.93 -15.38 18.53
C ASP A 82 2.98 -16.45 17.96
N GLN A 83 1.66 -16.27 18.12
CA GLN A 83 0.69 -17.29 17.75
C GLN A 83 0.48 -17.35 16.23
N LYS A 84 0.96 -18.45 15.61
CA LYS A 84 0.33 -19.01 14.40
C LYS A 84 -1.16 -19.19 14.71
N LEU A 85 -2.01 -18.34 14.11
CA LEU A 85 -3.48 -18.37 14.17
C LEU A 85 -4.07 -19.37 15.17
N SER A 86 -4.15 -19.00 16.44
CA SER A 86 -5.07 -19.70 17.33
C SER A 86 -6.49 -19.22 17.01
N ARG A 87 -7.41 -20.19 16.93
CA ARG A 87 -8.83 -20.07 16.56
C ARG A 87 -9.48 -18.81 17.17
N PRO A 88 -10.48 -18.20 16.50
CA PRO A 88 -11.14 -17.01 17.02
C PRO A 88 -11.58 -17.28 18.45
N ALA A 89 -11.07 -16.47 19.38
CA ALA A 89 -11.39 -16.55 20.79
C ALA A 89 -12.92 -16.44 20.89
N SER A 90 -13.55 -17.53 21.34
CA SER A 90 -14.97 -17.56 21.61
C SER A 90 -15.29 -16.46 22.61
N SER A 91 -16.08 -15.49 22.17
CA SER A 91 -16.66 -14.47 23.02
C SER A 91 -17.44 -15.19 24.14
N LYS A 92 -16.86 -15.23 25.34
CA LYS A 92 -17.62 -15.52 26.56
C LYS A 92 -18.57 -14.36 26.76
N ARG A 93 -19.82 -14.52 26.27
CA ARG A 93 -20.99 -13.76 26.73
C ARG A 93 -20.97 -13.81 28.25
N ARG A 94 -20.58 -12.70 28.89
CA ARG A 94 -20.80 -12.51 30.32
C ARG A 94 -22.30 -12.42 30.51
N ARG A 95 -22.87 -13.43 31.15
CA ARG A 95 -24.19 -13.36 31.77
C ARG A 95 -24.10 -12.31 32.88
N SER A 96 -25.00 -11.35 32.86
CA SER A 96 -25.34 -10.54 34.01
C SER A 96 -26.85 -10.38 34.04
N SER A 97 -27.37 -10.65 35.24
CA SER A 97 -28.73 -10.87 35.68
C SER A 97 -29.70 -9.72 35.44
#